data_AF-A0A0Q9EP94-F1
#
_entry.id   AF-A0A0Q9EP94-F1
#
_cell.length_a   1.000
_cell.length_b   1.000
_cell.length_c   1.000
_cell.angle_alpha   90.00
_cell.angle_beta   90.00
_cell.angle_gamma   90.00
#
_symmetry.space_group_name_H-M   'P 1'
#
loop_
_entity.id
_entity.type
_entity.pdbx_description
1 polymer ?
#
loop_
_entity_poly.entity_id
_entity_poly.type
_entity_poly.pdbx_seq_one_letter_code
_entity_poly.pdbx_strand_id
1 'polypeptide(L)'
;MAIEFELLSVEPYQAAGQFGHTFTLRIALEERDNARLNWIERSDRPYVAGMEPDTWTDLYQLVHGQSTVFNGWNESQDDSGAATVSFVDPPSMRMEPYARRTLQFWIVVLDGNGDDWAVWQGTQELACTDTGAISTQTLVQTGNSSGDDGDPPYPEGFAPY
;
A
#
# COMPACT_ATOMS: atom_id res chain seq x y z
N MET A 1 0.41 -10.86 -20.77
CA MET A 1 -0.70 -10.01 -20.28
C MET A 1 -0.08 -9.16 -19.21
N ALA A 2 -0.16 -7.85 -19.39
CA ALA A 2 0.43 -6.93 -18.43
C ALA A 2 -0.19 -7.11 -17.04
N ILE A 3 0.59 -6.86 -15.98
CA ILE A 3 0.11 -6.85 -14.60
C ILE A 3 -0.99 -5.79 -14.46
N GLU A 4 -2.10 -6.16 -13.81
CA GLU A 4 -3.22 -5.23 -13.61
C GLU A 4 -3.51 -5.01 -12.11
N PHE A 5 -3.56 -3.73 -11.73
CA PHE A 5 -4.11 -3.30 -10.44
C PHE A 5 -5.57 -2.89 -10.58
N GLU A 6 -6.43 -3.47 -9.74
CA GLU A 6 -7.81 -3.03 -9.57
C GLU A 6 -8.10 -2.67 -8.11
N LEU A 7 -8.48 -1.42 -7.87
CA LEU A 7 -9.01 -0.99 -6.58
C LEU A 7 -10.49 -1.40 -6.48
N LEU A 8 -10.76 -2.47 -5.73
CA LEU A 8 -12.11 -3.05 -5.63
C LEU A 8 -13.01 -2.27 -4.68
N SER A 9 -12.46 -1.83 -3.55
CA SER A 9 -13.21 -1.07 -2.55
C SER A 9 -12.32 -0.16 -1.72
N VAL A 10 -12.93 0.93 -1.25
CA VAL A 10 -12.39 1.81 -0.22
C VAL A 10 -13.54 2.11 0.73
N GLU A 11 -13.41 1.67 1.97
CA GLU A 11 -14.45 1.81 2.98
C GLU A 11 -13.91 2.59 4.18
N PRO A 12 -14.69 3.51 4.78
CA PRO A 12 -14.31 4.15 6.03
C PRO A 12 -14.08 3.10 7.13
N TYR A 13 -12.96 3.20 7.83
CA TYR A 13 -12.66 2.36 8.99
C TYR A 13 -12.81 3.18 10.27
N GLN A 14 -13.48 2.61 11.28
CA GLN A 14 -13.52 3.15 12.64
C GLN A 14 -13.67 2.02 13.66
N ALA A 15 -12.66 1.82 14.51
CA ALA A 15 -12.73 0.86 15.60
C ALA A 15 -11.74 1.21 16.72
N ALA A 16 -12.09 0.89 17.95
CA ALA A 16 -11.23 1.06 19.13
C ALA A 16 -10.60 2.47 19.27
N GLY A 17 -11.36 3.52 18.93
CA GLY A 17 -10.88 4.92 19.00
C GLY A 17 -9.92 5.31 17.87
N GLN A 18 -9.78 4.50 16.83
CA GLN A 18 -9.02 4.81 15.62
C GLN A 18 -9.96 5.00 14.42
N PHE A 19 -9.50 5.74 13.43
CA PHE A 19 -10.19 5.94 12.16
C PHE A 19 -9.21 5.98 10.99
N GLY A 20 -9.70 5.61 9.80
CA GLY A 20 -8.89 5.48 8.59
C GLY A 20 -9.71 4.94 7.42
N HIS A 21 -9.11 4.14 6.57
CA HIS A 21 -9.85 3.42 5.52
C HIS A 21 -9.42 1.98 5.53
N THR A 22 -10.33 1.07 5.21
CA THR A 22 -9.98 -0.26 4.73
C THR A 22 -10.09 -0.22 3.21
N PHE A 23 -9.04 -0.57 2.49
CA PHE A 23 -9.12 -0.70 1.03
C PHE A 23 -8.75 -2.10 0.58
N THR A 24 -9.39 -2.54 -0.50
CA THR A 24 -9.10 -3.82 -1.15
C THR A 24 -8.47 -3.55 -2.50
N LEU A 25 -7.20 -3.92 -2.64
CA LEU A 25 -6.47 -3.85 -3.90
C LEU A 25 -6.27 -5.27 -4.44
N ARG A 26 -6.69 -5.50 -5.68
CA ARG A 26 -6.49 -6.74 -6.40
C ARG A 26 -5.37 -6.59 -7.40
N ILE A 27 -4.47 -7.57 -7.44
CA ILE A 27 -3.38 -7.65 -8.42
C ILE A 27 -3.57 -8.91 -9.24
N ALA A 28 -3.62 -8.79 -10.56
CA ALA A 28 -3.56 -9.91 -11.47
C ALA A 28 -2.14 -10.00 -12.07
N LEU A 29 -1.49 -11.15 -11.89
CA LEU A 29 -0.14 -11.46 -12.38
C LEU A 29 -0.20 -12.59 -13.40
N GLU A 30 0.81 -12.69 -14.27
CA GLU A 30 0.96 -13.82 -15.19
C GLU A 30 1.95 -14.86 -14.70
N GLU A 31 3.06 -14.46 -14.10
CA GLU A 31 4.06 -15.36 -13.53
C GLU A 31 4.32 -14.98 -12.07
N ARG A 32 3.57 -15.63 -11.18
CA ARG A 32 3.73 -15.44 -9.74
C ARG A 32 5.09 -15.90 -9.21
N ASP A 33 5.71 -16.91 -9.81
CA ASP A 33 7.01 -17.43 -9.37
C ASP A 33 8.09 -16.34 -9.53
N ASN A 34 8.86 -16.05 -8.46
CA ASN A 34 9.83 -14.95 -8.38
C ASN A 34 9.25 -13.52 -8.53
N ALA A 35 7.93 -13.34 -8.56
CA ALA A 35 7.34 -12.02 -8.57
C ALA A 35 7.74 -11.22 -7.32
N ARG A 36 7.91 -9.90 -7.48
CA ARG A 36 8.36 -9.00 -6.42
C ARG A 36 7.27 -7.99 -6.07
N LEU A 37 7.14 -7.70 -4.78
CA LEU A 37 6.26 -6.67 -4.24
C LEU A 37 7.11 -5.67 -3.45
N ASN A 38 6.94 -4.38 -3.76
CA ASN A 38 7.35 -3.30 -2.88
C ASN A 38 6.10 -2.52 -2.45
N TRP A 39 5.85 -2.46 -1.15
CA TRP A 39 4.75 -1.68 -0.59
C TRP A 39 5.34 -0.46 0.10
N ILE A 40 5.44 0.64 -0.62
CA ILE A 40 6.24 1.79 -0.23
C ILE A 40 5.33 2.88 0.31
N GLU A 41 5.64 3.35 1.51
CA GLU A 41 4.86 4.38 2.17
C GLU A 41 5.69 5.54 2.67
N ARG A 42 5.09 6.73 2.65
CA ARG A 42 5.62 7.95 3.27
C ARG A 42 4.54 8.59 4.11
N SER A 43 4.85 8.89 5.38
CA SER A 43 3.94 9.56 6.29
C SER A 43 4.63 10.64 7.09
N ASP A 44 3.92 11.74 7.34
CA ASP A 44 4.33 12.79 8.28
C ASP A 44 4.30 12.29 9.74
N ARG A 45 3.56 11.21 10.02
CA ARG A 45 3.45 10.58 11.33
C ARG A 45 3.60 9.05 11.23
N PRO A 46 4.83 8.54 11.45
CA PRO A 46 5.10 7.11 11.52
C PRO A 46 4.16 6.36 12.46
N TYR A 47 3.73 5.16 12.05
CA TYR A 47 2.84 4.30 12.83
C TYR A 47 3.33 2.85 12.95
N VAL A 48 4.35 2.48 12.17
CA VAL A 48 5.07 1.21 12.28
C VAL A 48 6.48 1.51 12.80
N ALA A 49 6.98 0.66 13.72
CA ALA A 49 8.34 0.79 14.20
C ALA A 49 9.34 0.60 13.05
N GLY A 50 10.27 1.54 12.87
CA GLY A 50 11.24 1.55 11.76
C GLY A 50 10.87 2.48 10.61
N MET A 51 9.65 3.04 10.59
CA MET A 51 9.32 4.15 9.70
C MET A 51 9.89 5.47 10.26
N GLU A 52 10.53 6.24 9.40
CA GLU A 52 10.95 7.61 9.69
C GLU A 52 9.94 8.62 9.11
N PRO A 53 9.71 9.78 9.77
CA PRO A 53 8.82 10.80 9.24
C PRO A 53 9.26 11.29 7.85
N ASP A 54 8.29 11.53 6.98
CA ASP A 54 8.46 12.09 5.63
C ASP A 54 9.48 11.35 4.74
N THR A 55 9.71 10.06 5.03
CA THR A 55 10.66 9.20 4.31
C THR A 55 9.96 7.99 3.71
N TRP A 56 10.30 7.65 2.46
CA TRP A 56 9.79 6.45 1.80
C TRP A 56 10.35 5.19 2.46
N THR A 57 9.46 4.31 2.91
CA THR A 57 9.80 3.06 3.60
C THR A 57 9.09 1.91 2.90
N ASP A 58 9.80 0.82 2.57
CA ASP A 58 9.19 -0.40 2.06
C ASP A 58 8.62 -1.22 3.23
N LEU A 59 7.30 -1.15 3.43
CA LEU A 59 6.60 -1.89 4.48
C LEU A 59 6.61 -3.38 4.26
N TYR A 60 6.69 -3.86 3.01
CA TYR A 60 6.80 -5.30 2.79
C TYR A 60 8.11 -5.79 3.42
N GLN A 61 9.24 -5.16 3.11
CA GLN A 61 10.52 -5.51 3.74
C GLN A 61 10.51 -5.35 5.27
N LEU A 62 9.83 -4.32 5.78
CA LEU A 62 9.83 -4.03 7.22
C LEU A 62 8.97 -5.01 8.03
N VAL A 63 7.80 -5.42 7.54
CA VAL A 63 6.80 -6.14 8.34
C VAL A 63 6.10 -7.32 7.65
N HIS A 64 6.53 -7.79 6.46
CA HIS A 64 5.83 -8.88 5.75
C HIS A 64 5.64 -10.17 6.57
N GLY A 65 6.55 -10.50 7.49
CA GLY A 65 6.43 -11.67 8.37
C GLY A 65 5.52 -11.49 9.58
N GLN A 66 5.01 -10.28 9.83
CA GLN A 66 4.20 -9.94 11.01
C GLN A 66 2.83 -9.37 10.65
N SER A 67 2.72 -8.71 9.50
CA SER A 67 1.48 -8.07 9.05
C SER A 67 0.61 -9.02 8.25
N THR A 68 -0.67 -9.12 8.64
CA THR A 68 -1.66 -9.93 7.93
C THR A 68 -2.01 -9.38 6.55
N VAL A 69 -1.70 -8.10 6.29
CA VAL A 69 -1.93 -7.45 4.99
C VAL A 69 -1.26 -8.23 3.86
N PHE A 70 -0.08 -8.80 4.12
CA PHE A 70 0.74 -9.48 3.13
C PHE A 70 0.50 -10.99 3.08
N ASN A 71 -0.43 -11.55 3.87
CA ASN A 71 -0.65 -13.00 3.92
C ASN A 71 -0.99 -13.58 2.55
N GLY A 72 -1.92 -12.96 1.80
CA GLY A 72 -2.28 -13.45 0.46
C GLY A 72 -1.10 -13.45 -0.51
N TRP A 73 -0.18 -12.49 -0.38
CA TRP A 73 1.06 -12.49 -1.15
C TRP A 73 2.00 -13.60 -0.70
N ASN A 74 2.26 -13.72 0.60
CA ASN A 74 3.16 -14.74 1.14
C ASN A 74 2.68 -16.17 0.86
N GLU A 75 1.37 -16.43 0.97
CA GLU A 75 0.75 -17.74 0.77
C GLU A 75 0.74 -18.18 -0.71
N SER A 76 0.74 -17.22 -1.65
CA SER A 76 0.79 -17.50 -3.09
C SER A 76 2.21 -17.63 -3.66
N GLN A 77 3.25 -17.64 -2.82
CA GLN A 77 4.64 -17.71 -3.29
C GLN A 77 4.97 -18.97 -4.08
N ASP A 78 4.30 -20.09 -3.78
CA ASP A 78 4.51 -21.38 -4.45
C ASP A 78 3.61 -21.57 -5.68
N ASP A 79 2.72 -20.60 -5.98
CA ASP A 79 1.88 -20.67 -7.17
C ASP A 79 2.71 -20.35 -8.41
N SER A 80 2.59 -21.19 -9.45
CA SER A 80 3.16 -20.95 -10.77
C SER A 80 2.11 -20.40 -11.72
N GLY A 81 2.46 -19.42 -12.55
CA GLY A 81 1.53 -18.81 -13.50
C GLY A 81 0.61 -17.77 -12.87
N ALA A 82 -0.57 -17.61 -13.48
CA ALA A 82 -1.42 -16.47 -13.18
C ALA A 82 -2.03 -16.52 -11.77
N ALA A 83 -1.89 -15.41 -11.04
CA ALA A 83 -2.36 -15.31 -9.65
C ALA A 83 -3.18 -14.04 -9.44
N THR A 84 -4.10 -14.11 -8.48
CA THR A 84 -4.86 -12.95 -7.99
C THR A 84 -4.61 -12.77 -6.50
N VAL A 85 -3.99 -11.67 -6.13
CA VAL A 85 -3.69 -11.35 -4.73
C VAL A 85 -4.51 -10.15 -4.29
N SER A 86 -5.13 -10.25 -3.10
CA SER A 86 -5.89 -9.17 -2.48
C SER A 86 -5.23 -8.72 -1.19
N PHE A 87 -5.09 -7.41 -1.03
CA PHE A 87 -4.58 -6.79 0.19
C PHE A 87 -5.72 -6.09 0.91
N VAL A 88 -5.80 -6.29 2.22
CA VAL A 88 -6.76 -5.59 3.09
C VAL A 88 -5.97 -4.90 4.19
N ASP A 89 -5.79 -3.59 4.03
CA ASP A 89 -5.02 -2.76 4.97
C ASP A 89 -5.93 -1.68 5.59
N PRO A 90 -5.96 -1.55 6.93
CA PRO A 90 -6.68 -0.48 7.63
C PRO A 90 -5.74 0.62 8.16
N PRO A 91 -4.99 1.37 7.31
CA PRO A 91 -4.10 2.42 7.78
C PRO A 91 -4.94 3.48 8.48
N SER A 92 -4.70 3.65 9.78
CA SER A 92 -5.55 4.43 10.68
C SER A 92 -4.73 5.19 11.71
N MET A 93 -5.36 6.17 12.35
CA MET A 93 -4.79 6.95 13.45
C MET A 93 -5.80 7.09 14.59
N ARG A 94 -5.30 7.44 15.79
CA ARG A 94 -6.18 7.70 16.95
C ARG A 94 -6.99 8.98 16.78
N MET A 95 -8.22 8.93 17.28
CA MET A 95 -9.11 10.08 17.39
C MET A 95 -8.71 10.93 18.60
N GLU A 96 -7.87 11.93 18.36
CA GLU A 96 -7.36 12.84 19.39
C GLU A 96 -7.53 14.30 18.93
N PRO A 97 -7.73 15.26 19.85
CA PRO A 97 -7.78 16.69 19.52
C PRO A 97 -6.65 17.15 18.60
N TYR A 98 -7.01 17.80 17.49
CA TYR A 98 -6.09 18.36 16.49
C TYR A 98 -5.15 17.34 15.82
N ALA A 99 -5.42 16.05 15.98
CA ALA A 99 -4.61 15.02 15.35
C ALA A 99 -4.81 15.08 13.82
N ARG A 100 -3.71 14.95 13.05
CA ARG A 100 -3.71 14.94 11.59
C ARG A 100 -2.66 13.98 11.06
N ARG A 101 -2.86 13.39 9.90
CA ARG A 101 -1.85 12.58 9.20
C ARG A 101 -2.09 12.65 7.70
N THR A 102 -0.99 12.74 6.95
CA THR A 102 -0.93 12.43 5.53
C THR A 102 -0.13 11.16 5.34
N LEU A 103 -0.65 10.23 4.54
CA LEU A 103 -0.02 8.98 4.19
C LEU A 103 -0.08 8.80 2.69
N GLN A 104 1.05 8.50 2.06
CA GLN A 104 1.17 8.27 0.63
C GLN A 104 1.61 6.84 0.38
N PHE A 105 1.01 6.20 -0.61
CA PHE A 105 1.21 4.80 -0.97
C PHE A 105 1.77 4.70 -2.38
N TRP A 106 2.77 3.85 -2.58
CA TRP A 106 3.25 3.35 -3.86
C TRP A 106 3.36 1.84 -3.74
N ILE A 107 2.44 1.12 -4.37
CA ILE A 107 2.43 -0.34 -4.39
C ILE A 107 2.94 -0.76 -5.77
N VAL A 108 4.16 -1.30 -5.80
CA VAL A 108 4.87 -1.69 -7.02
C VAL A 108 4.92 -3.21 -7.06
N VAL A 109 4.52 -3.80 -8.18
CA VAL A 109 4.69 -5.22 -8.43
C VAL A 109 5.42 -5.44 -9.73
N LEU A 110 6.38 -6.36 -9.70
CA LEU A 110 7.09 -6.86 -10.87
C LEU A 110 6.76 -8.34 -11.02
N ASP A 111 6.49 -8.76 -12.24
CA ASP A 111 6.21 -10.15 -12.57
C ASP A 111 7.45 -11.02 -12.40
N GLY A 112 7.26 -12.33 -12.32
CA GLY A 112 8.32 -13.32 -12.14
C GLY A 112 9.44 -13.28 -13.18
N ASN A 113 9.09 -12.95 -14.42
CA ASN A 113 10.04 -12.80 -15.51
C ASN A 113 10.87 -11.50 -15.41
N GLY A 114 10.41 -10.54 -14.61
CA GLY A 114 11.08 -9.25 -14.39
C GLY A 114 10.86 -8.20 -15.48
N ASP A 115 10.11 -8.53 -16.54
CA ASP A 115 9.90 -7.65 -17.69
C ASP A 115 8.64 -6.77 -17.54
N ASP A 116 7.60 -7.29 -16.88
CA ASP A 116 6.34 -6.58 -16.65
C ASP A 116 6.30 -5.99 -15.24
N TRP A 117 5.75 -4.77 -15.14
CA TRP A 117 5.51 -4.12 -13.86
C TRP A 117 4.19 -3.36 -13.84
N ALA A 118 3.65 -3.18 -12.64
CA ALA A 118 2.57 -2.25 -12.39
C ALA A 118 2.82 -1.45 -11.10
N VAL A 119 2.23 -0.27 -11.03
CA VAL A 119 2.28 0.64 -9.89
C VAL A 119 0.89 1.19 -9.62
N TRP A 120 0.45 1.05 -8.37
CA TRP A 120 -0.70 1.77 -7.84
C TRP A 120 -0.24 2.83 -6.84
N GLN A 121 -0.83 4.02 -6.92
CA GLN A 121 -0.50 5.15 -6.04
C GLN A 121 -1.75 5.71 -5.38
N GLY A 122 -1.61 6.08 -4.11
CA GLY A 122 -2.70 6.70 -3.37
C GLY A 122 -2.22 7.70 -2.33
N THR A 123 -3.15 8.53 -1.87
CA THR A 123 -2.94 9.45 -0.73
C THR A 123 -4.12 9.36 0.22
N GLN A 124 -3.85 9.24 1.50
CA GLN A 124 -4.80 9.31 2.59
C GLN A 124 -4.54 10.57 3.42
N GLU A 125 -5.60 11.32 3.70
CA GLU A 125 -5.58 12.44 4.64
C GLU A 125 -6.60 12.20 5.75
N LEU A 126 -6.11 12.28 7.00
CA LEU A 126 -6.91 12.10 8.20
C LEU A 126 -6.73 13.34 9.08
N ALA A 127 -7.83 13.86 9.64
CA ALA A 127 -7.77 14.95 10.60
C ALA A 127 -8.93 14.93 11.60
N CYS A 128 -8.65 15.44 12.79
CA CYS A 128 -9.60 15.65 13.86
C CYS A 128 -9.75 17.14 14.22
N THR A 129 -10.95 17.50 14.67
CA THR A 129 -11.24 18.79 15.30
C THR A 129 -10.54 18.93 16.66
N ASP A 130 -10.72 20.07 17.30
CA ASP A 130 -10.33 20.36 18.69
C ASP A 130 -10.94 19.43 19.74
N THR A 131 -12.06 18.80 19.43
CA THR A 131 -12.74 17.84 20.32
C THR A 131 -12.37 16.38 20.02
N GLY A 132 -11.53 16.13 19.02
CA GLY A 132 -11.20 14.78 18.55
C GLY A 132 -12.24 14.17 17.62
N ALA A 133 -13.26 14.92 17.20
CA ALA A 133 -14.20 14.47 16.17
C ALA A 133 -13.52 14.45 14.79
N ILE A 134 -13.90 13.52 13.93
CA ILE A 134 -13.32 13.39 12.58
C ILE A 134 -13.74 14.63 11.74
N SER A 135 -12.76 15.39 11.25
CA SER A 135 -12.98 16.51 10.33
C SER A 135 -12.57 16.18 8.90
N THR A 136 -11.63 15.25 8.70
CA THR A 136 -11.15 14.80 7.38
C THR A 136 -10.90 13.31 7.43
N GLN A 137 -11.43 12.60 6.43
CA GLN A 137 -11.20 11.18 6.21
C GLN A 137 -11.32 10.93 4.71
N THR A 138 -10.19 11.00 4.00
CA THR A 138 -10.13 10.79 2.56
C THR A 138 -9.05 9.78 2.20
N LEU A 139 -9.32 8.97 1.17
CA LEU A 139 -8.33 8.17 0.47
C LEU A 139 -8.62 8.28 -1.02
N VAL A 140 -7.62 8.68 -1.79
CA VAL A 140 -7.76 8.93 -3.22
C VAL A 140 -6.64 8.21 -3.96
N GLN A 141 -7.00 7.47 -5.01
CA GLN A 141 -6.02 6.97 -5.97
C GLN A 141 -5.47 8.14 -6.78
N THR A 142 -4.15 8.32 -6.72
CA THR A 142 -3.44 9.42 -7.41
C THR A 142 -2.76 8.96 -8.69
N GLY A 143 -2.59 7.65 -8.88
CA GLY A 143 -1.97 7.07 -10.06
C GLY A 143 -2.23 5.57 -10.16
N ASN A 144 -2.29 5.07 -11.39
CA ASN A 144 -2.28 3.65 -11.72
C ASN A 144 -1.63 3.52 -13.10
N SER A 145 -0.54 2.78 -13.19
CA SER A 145 0.27 2.64 -14.39
C SER A 145 0.89 1.26 -14.46
N SER A 146 1.03 0.74 -15.67
CA SER A 146 1.77 -0.48 -15.95
C SER A 146 2.72 -0.24 -17.12
N GLY A 147 3.73 -1.08 -17.24
CA GLY A 147 4.67 -1.06 -18.35
C GLY A 147 5.28 -2.42 -18.60
N ASP A 148 5.78 -2.56 -19.82
CA ASP A 148 6.61 -3.64 -20.31
C ASP A 148 8.02 -3.07 -20.57
N ASP A 149 9.06 -3.80 -20.17
CA ASP A 149 10.47 -3.41 -20.26
C ASP A 149 10.89 -2.19 -19.40
N GLY A 150 11.98 -2.35 -18.64
CA GLY A 150 12.60 -1.30 -17.83
C GLY A 150 12.11 -1.24 -16.38
N ASP A 151 12.61 -0.26 -15.63
CA ASP A 151 12.29 -0.14 -14.21
C ASP A 151 10.93 0.55 -13.99
N PRO A 152 10.11 0.08 -13.03
CA PRO A 152 8.91 0.81 -12.66
C PRO A 152 9.28 2.20 -12.13
N PRO A 153 8.40 3.19 -12.30
CA PRO A 153 8.60 4.47 -11.68
C PRO A 153 8.51 4.25 -10.17
N TYR A 154 9.65 4.27 -9.49
CA TYR A 154 9.72 4.34 -8.04
C TYR A 154 9.60 5.80 -7.59
N PRO A 155 9.14 6.05 -6.35
CA PRO A 155 9.08 7.42 -5.86
C PRO A 155 10.49 8.01 -5.77
N GLU A 156 10.61 9.32 -6.04
CA GLU A 156 11.90 10.00 -6.02
C GLU A 156 12.64 9.78 -4.68
N GLY A 157 13.92 9.41 -4.77
CA GLY A 157 14.76 9.13 -3.61
C GLY A 157 14.62 7.73 -3.03
N PHE A 158 13.73 6.89 -3.55
CA PHE A 158 13.65 5.47 -3.21
C PHE A 158 14.49 4.63 -4.19
N ALA A 159 15.29 3.72 -3.65
CA ALA A 159 16.01 2.72 -4.43
C ALA A 159 15.49 1.34 -4.01
N PRO A 160 14.93 0.54 -4.93
CA PRO A 160 14.52 -0.82 -4.60
C PRO A 160 15.74 -1.68 -4.24
N TYR A 161 15.53 -2.64 -3.32
CA TYR A 161 16.53 -3.64 -2.94
C TYR A 161 16.43 -4.89 -3.82
#